data_AF-A0A9Y2AVU4-F1
#
_entry.id   AF-A0A9Y2AVU4-F1
#
_cell.length_a   1.000
_cell.length_b   1.000
_cell.length_c   1.000
_cell.angle_alpha   90.00
_cell.angle_beta   90.00
_cell.angle_gamma   90.00
#
_symmetry.space_group_name_H-M   'P 1'
#
loop_
_entity.id
_entity.type
_entity.pdbx_description
1 polymer ?
#
loop_
_entity_poly.entity_id
_entity_poly.type
_entity_poly.pdbx_seq_one_letter_code
_entity_poly.pdbx_strand_id
1 'polypeptide(L)'
;MAGVGERALALLRQGDAAAARALVDAACAQDDSEALAMRALWRVEGRVMPRDLPAARADMGAASAAGNVAAARMFAGFLASGVGGTRDWAGALALLDTWTDRDPVAAQQRTLIAAMALDPAGDPIHRARHHPVADQPLISAIPGLLTAAECDLLIALSERRQRPALIFHEGQKRFVADPVRDSDAAGFPIVSEWPAIHAINRRLAAASGTRIEQGETLQVLRYRPGQQYRPHLDAVPGLANQRGLTLLVYLNDDYGGGETRFTRLDLAHRGRKGDGLLFANCLADGRPDPMSEHAGMPIRSGTKWLASRWIRQYPAEGPDGFGQHEAVRA
;
A
#
# COMPACT_ATOMS: atom_id res chain seq x y z
N MET A 1 -33.23 7.06 12.37
CA MET A 1 -33.37 5.78 11.65
C MET A 1 -31.98 5.35 11.22
N ALA A 2 -31.67 4.05 11.29
CA ALA A 2 -30.37 3.52 10.82
C ALA A 2 -30.19 3.82 9.32
N GLY A 3 -29.00 4.28 8.94
CA GLY A 3 -28.64 4.56 7.54
C GLY A 3 -28.66 3.30 6.68
N VAL A 4 -28.65 3.47 5.35
CA VAL A 4 -28.65 2.33 4.41
C VAL A 4 -27.44 1.42 4.63
N GLY A 5 -26.27 2.00 4.91
CA GLY A 5 -25.05 1.25 5.13
C GLY A 5 -25.10 0.39 6.40
N GLU A 6 -25.63 0.92 7.50
CA GLU A 6 -25.78 0.19 8.76
C GLU A 6 -26.72 -1.02 8.61
N ARG A 7 -27.83 -0.82 7.90
CA ARG A 7 -28.82 -1.87 7.61
C ARG A 7 -28.23 -2.95 6.69
N ALA A 8 -27.48 -2.57 5.66
CA ALA A 8 -26.81 -3.51 4.76
C ALA A 8 -25.75 -4.34 5.51
N LEU A 9 -24.94 -3.72 6.38
CA LEU A 9 -23.97 -4.43 7.20
C LEU A 9 -24.63 -5.39 8.20
N ALA A 10 -25.82 -5.05 8.73
CA ALA A 10 -26.58 -5.95 9.59
C ALA A 10 -27.03 -7.21 8.84
N LEU A 11 -27.52 -7.08 7.61
CA LEU A 11 -27.88 -8.20 6.75
C LEU A 11 -26.66 -9.07 6.42
N LEU A 12 -25.50 -8.48 6.11
CA LEU A 12 -24.26 -9.22 5.89
C LEU A 12 -23.83 -10.03 7.14
N ARG A 13 -23.97 -9.47 8.35
CA ARG A 13 -23.68 -10.21 9.59
C ARG A 13 -24.61 -11.41 9.82
N GLN A 14 -25.80 -11.37 9.23
CA GLN A 14 -26.78 -12.47 9.26
C GLN A 14 -26.55 -13.48 8.13
N GLY A 15 -25.57 -13.26 7.24
CA GLY A 15 -25.30 -14.11 6.08
C GLY A 15 -26.17 -13.81 4.86
N ASP A 16 -27.01 -12.77 4.90
CA ASP A 16 -27.92 -12.43 3.81
C ASP A 16 -27.30 -11.39 2.86
N ALA A 17 -26.31 -11.86 2.09
CA ALA A 17 -25.64 -11.03 1.08
C ALA A 17 -26.57 -10.60 -0.06
N ALA A 18 -27.62 -11.37 -0.35
CA ALA A 18 -28.58 -11.05 -1.40
C ALA A 18 -29.47 -9.87 -1.00
N ALA A 19 -30.04 -9.89 0.21
CA ALA A 19 -30.85 -8.78 0.71
C ALA A 19 -29.99 -7.52 0.94
N ALA A 20 -28.76 -7.67 1.44
CA ALA A 20 -27.83 -6.55 1.59
C ALA A 20 -27.58 -5.86 0.23
N ARG A 21 -27.37 -6.65 -0.82
CA ARG A 21 -27.16 -6.16 -2.18
C ARG A 21 -28.39 -5.45 -2.73
N ALA A 22 -29.56 -6.08 -2.63
CA ALA A 22 -30.81 -5.50 -3.10
C ALA A 22 -31.13 -4.17 -2.39
N LEU A 23 -30.87 -4.08 -1.08
CA LEU A 23 -31.04 -2.85 -0.31
C LEU A 23 -30.12 -1.73 -0.80
N VAL A 24 -28.84 -2.02 -1.02
CA VAL A 24 -27.87 -1.03 -1.50
C VAL A 24 -28.19 -0.62 -2.94
N ASP A 25 -28.51 -1.55 -3.83
CA ASP A 25 -28.86 -1.23 -5.22
C ASP A 25 -30.12 -0.35 -5.32
N ALA A 26 -31.13 -0.61 -4.49
CA ALA A 26 -32.34 0.21 -4.43
C ALA A 26 -32.09 1.64 -3.93
N ALA A 27 -31.11 1.82 -3.03
CA ALA A 27 -30.70 3.14 -2.55
C ALA A 27 -29.79 3.86 -3.54
N CYS A 28 -28.89 3.14 -4.23
CA CYS A 28 -28.10 3.68 -5.34
C CYS A 28 -29.00 4.22 -6.47
N ALA A 29 -30.13 3.57 -6.75
CA ALA A 29 -31.12 4.04 -7.73
C ALA A 29 -31.80 5.37 -7.33
N GLN A 30 -31.60 5.83 -6.09
CA GLN A 30 -32.08 7.10 -5.56
C GLN A 30 -30.92 8.07 -5.29
N ASP A 31 -29.75 7.84 -5.90
CA ASP A 31 -28.53 8.63 -5.75
C ASP A 31 -28.04 8.77 -4.30
N ASP A 32 -28.34 7.79 -3.44
CA ASP A 32 -27.86 7.77 -2.07
C ASP A 32 -26.32 7.63 -2.05
N SER A 33 -25.66 8.66 -1.53
CA SER A 33 -24.20 8.77 -1.59
C SER A 33 -23.48 7.77 -0.68
N GLU A 34 -24.13 7.25 0.37
CA GLU A 34 -23.61 6.20 1.24
C GLU A 34 -23.71 4.84 0.52
N ALA A 35 -24.86 4.56 -0.10
CA ALA A 35 -25.07 3.35 -0.88
C ALA A 35 -24.12 3.25 -2.08
N LEU A 36 -23.95 4.36 -2.82
CA LEU A 36 -23.02 4.43 -3.96
C LEU A 36 -21.57 4.13 -3.52
N ALA A 37 -21.11 4.76 -2.44
CA ALA A 37 -19.78 4.50 -1.89
C ALA A 37 -19.63 3.04 -1.41
N MET A 38 -20.65 2.48 -0.75
CA MET A 38 -20.66 1.08 -0.30
C MET A 38 -20.60 0.10 -1.48
N ARG A 39 -21.40 0.31 -2.52
CA ARG A 39 -21.40 -0.53 -3.72
C ARG A 39 -20.06 -0.45 -4.45
N ALA A 40 -19.47 0.73 -4.55
CA ALA A 40 -18.13 0.91 -5.11
C ALA A 40 -17.10 0.05 -4.36
N LEU A 41 -17.12 0.08 -3.02
CA LEU A 41 -16.22 -0.74 -2.19
C LEU A 41 -16.43 -2.24 -2.40
N TRP A 42 -17.68 -2.70 -2.49
CA TRP A 42 -17.98 -4.11 -2.76
C TRP A 42 -17.50 -4.55 -4.15
N ARG A 43 -17.59 -3.68 -5.15
CA ARG A 43 -17.05 -3.91 -6.50
C ARG A 43 -15.51 -3.90 -6.53
N VAL A 44 -14.85 -3.17 -5.64
CA VAL A 44 -13.38 -3.27 -5.50
C VAL A 44 -12.98 -4.57 -4.81
N GLU A 45 -13.73 -4.99 -3.78
CA GLU A 45 -13.40 -6.15 -2.97
C GLU A 45 -13.72 -7.49 -3.67
N GLY A 46 -14.80 -7.55 -4.44
CA GLY A 46 -15.19 -8.77 -5.17
C GLY A 46 -15.87 -9.86 -4.31
N ARG A 47 -16.14 -9.59 -3.02
CA ARG A 47 -16.71 -10.60 -2.08
C ARG A 47 -18.23 -10.65 -2.09
N VAL A 48 -18.88 -9.48 -2.01
CA VAL A 48 -20.35 -9.37 -1.96
C VAL A 48 -20.95 -9.42 -3.37
N MET A 49 -20.19 -8.98 -4.36
CA MET A 49 -20.52 -8.99 -5.79
C MET A 49 -19.24 -9.13 -6.62
N PRO A 50 -19.32 -9.53 -7.91
CA PRO A 50 -18.14 -9.64 -8.75
C PRO A 50 -17.31 -8.35 -8.78
N ARG A 51 -15.99 -8.50 -8.85
CA ARG A 51 -15.08 -7.36 -8.94
C ARG A 51 -15.29 -6.64 -10.27
N ASP A 52 -15.51 -5.33 -10.19
CA ASP A 52 -15.72 -4.46 -11.37
C ASP A 52 -15.16 -3.07 -11.07
N LEU A 53 -13.88 -2.86 -11.41
CA LEU A 53 -13.19 -1.60 -11.15
C LEU A 53 -13.76 -0.42 -11.94
N PRO A 54 -14.12 -0.55 -13.24
CA PRO A 54 -14.80 0.52 -13.96
C PRO A 54 -16.12 0.95 -13.31
N ALA A 55 -16.98 0.01 -12.93
CA ALA A 55 -18.24 0.33 -12.29
C ALA A 55 -18.04 0.83 -10.85
N ALA A 56 -17.00 0.37 -10.14
CA ALA A 56 -16.61 0.94 -8.85
C ALA A 56 -16.16 2.40 -9.00
N ARG A 57 -15.39 2.73 -10.04
CA ARG A 57 -14.96 4.10 -10.33
C ARG A 57 -16.15 5.01 -10.61
N ALA A 58 -17.12 4.54 -11.39
CA ALA A 58 -18.34 5.30 -11.68
C ALA A 58 -19.16 5.59 -10.40
N ASP A 59 -19.41 4.56 -9.58
CA ASP A 59 -20.14 4.72 -8.31
C ASP A 59 -19.41 5.67 -7.34
N MET A 60 -18.08 5.54 -7.22
CA MET A 60 -17.28 6.40 -6.33
C MET A 60 -17.31 7.87 -6.80
N GLY A 61 -17.27 8.09 -8.11
CA GLY A 61 -17.43 9.42 -8.70
C GLY A 61 -18.82 10.02 -8.43
N ALA A 62 -19.88 9.23 -8.57
CA ALA A 62 -21.25 9.65 -8.27
C ALA A 62 -21.43 9.99 -6.77
N ALA A 63 -20.91 9.14 -5.87
CA ALA A 63 -20.91 9.40 -4.43
C ALA A 63 -20.15 10.70 -4.08
N SER A 64 -18.99 10.92 -4.71
CA SER A 64 -18.22 12.15 -4.57
C SER A 64 -19.02 13.38 -5.02
N ALA A 65 -19.69 13.31 -6.18
CA ALA A 65 -20.52 14.40 -6.70
C ALA A 65 -21.72 14.71 -5.79
N ALA A 66 -22.25 13.69 -5.11
CA ALA A 66 -23.31 13.82 -4.11
C ALA A 66 -22.79 14.32 -2.72
N GLY A 67 -21.53 14.72 -2.61
CA GLY A 67 -20.97 15.34 -1.41
C GLY A 67 -20.39 14.36 -0.38
N ASN A 68 -20.20 13.09 -0.72
CA ASN A 68 -19.56 12.14 0.19
C ASN A 68 -18.03 12.35 0.22
N VAL A 69 -17.54 12.94 1.32
CA VAL A 69 -16.11 13.26 1.54
C VAL A 69 -15.22 12.01 1.45
N ALA A 70 -15.65 10.89 2.04
CA ALA A 70 -14.85 9.67 2.03
C ALA A 70 -14.72 9.11 0.61
N ALA A 71 -15.81 9.13 -0.15
CA ALA A 71 -15.81 8.75 -1.55
C ALA A 71 -14.93 9.68 -2.39
N ALA A 72 -14.97 10.99 -2.16
CA ALA A 72 -14.13 11.95 -2.88
C ALA A 72 -12.63 11.66 -2.73
N ARG A 73 -12.15 11.35 -1.52
CA ARG A 73 -10.74 10.97 -1.29
C ARG A 73 -10.35 9.71 -2.04
N MET A 74 -11.21 8.69 -2.01
CA MET A 74 -10.97 7.42 -2.72
C MET A 74 -11.01 7.62 -4.23
N PHE A 75 -11.97 8.40 -4.72
CA PHE A 75 -12.11 8.71 -6.13
C PHE A 75 -10.91 9.47 -6.66
N ALA A 76 -10.38 10.45 -5.92
CA ALA A 76 -9.12 11.12 -6.27
C ALA A 76 -7.97 10.10 -6.42
N GLY A 77 -7.89 9.10 -5.54
CA GLY A 77 -6.96 7.99 -5.67
C GLY A 77 -7.16 7.18 -6.95
N PHE A 78 -8.41 6.89 -7.33
CA PHE A 78 -8.72 6.16 -8.56
C PHE A 78 -8.36 6.95 -9.82
N LEU A 79 -8.64 8.25 -9.83
CA LEU A 79 -8.21 9.16 -10.89
C LEU A 79 -6.68 9.16 -11.01
N ALA A 80 -5.96 9.37 -9.90
CA ALA A 80 -4.51 9.45 -9.87
C ALA A 80 -3.80 8.16 -10.30
N SER A 81 -4.38 7.00 -10.00
CA SER A 81 -3.81 5.68 -10.30
C SER A 81 -4.30 5.04 -11.59
N GLY A 82 -5.42 5.50 -12.16
CA GLY A 82 -6.08 4.81 -13.28
C GLY A 82 -6.88 3.58 -12.87
N VAL A 83 -7.22 3.41 -11.58
CA VAL A 83 -8.11 2.33 -11.15
C VAL A 83 -9.47 2.49 -11.83
N GLY A 84 -9.88 1.45 -12.57
CA GLY A 84 -11.18 1.40 -13.26
C GLY A 84 -11.30 2.33 -14.47
N GLY A 85 -10.20 2.86 -15.02
CA GLY A 85 -10.26 3.72 -16.20
C GLY A 85 -8.92 4.29 -16.60
N THR A 86 -8.92 5.33 -17.43
CA THR A 86 -7.68 6.03 -17.76
C THR A 86 -7.18 6.82 -16.55
N ARG A 87 -5.87 6.81 -16.36
CA ARG A 87 -5.21 7.65 -15.36
C ARG A 87 -5.41 9.13 -15.68
N ASP A 88 -5.84 9.88 -14.68
CA ASP A 88 -6.12 11.31 -14.76
C ASP A 88 -5.57 12.01 -13.50
N TRP A 89 -4.27 12.32 -13.54
CA TRP A 89 -3.58 12.98 -12.43
C TRP A 89 -4.09 14.41 -12.23
N ALA A 90 -4.28 15.16 -13.31
CA ALA A 90 -4.76 16.54 -13.24
C ALA A 90 -6.17 16.62 -12.63
N GLY A 91 -7.09 15.75 -13.07
CA GLY A 91 -8.42 15.63 -12.49
C GLY A 91 -8.42 15.20 -11.03
N ALA A 92 -7.49 14.32 -10.63
CA ALA A 92 -7.31 13.96 -9.22
C ALA A 92 -6.94 15.16 -8.34
N LEU A 93 -6.03 16.02 -8.82
CA LEU A 93 -5.64 17.23 -8.08
C LEU A 93 -6.76 18.27 -8.06
N ALA A 94 -7.43 18.48 -9.20
CA ALA A 94 -8.58 19.38 -9.27
C ALA A 94 -9.70 18.95 -8.32
N LEU A 95 -9.98 17.65 -8.24
CA LEU A 95 -10.94 17.12 -7.27
C LEU A 95 -10.50 17.43 -5.84
N LEU A 96 -9.27 17.11 -5.47
CA LEU A 96 -8.76 17.42 -4.13
C LEU A 96 -8.85 18.92 -3.78
N ASP A 97 -8.58 19.81 -4.75
CA ASP A 97 -8.69 21.26 -4.58
C ASP A 97 -10.12 21.68 -4.21
N THR A 98 -11.16 21.01 -4.73
CA THR A 98 -12.57 21.29 -4.35
C THR A 98 -12.89 20.95 -2.89
N TRP A 99 -12.05 20.15 -2.22
CA TRP A 99 -12.26 19.67 -0.86
C TRP A 99 -11.33 20.28 0.18
N THR A 100 -10.31 21.06 -0.19
CA THR A 100 -9.30 21.58 0.77
C THR A 100 -9.91 22.38 1.92
N ASP A 101 -10.99 23.11 1.67
CA ASP A 101 -11.64 23.95 2.67
C ASP A 101 -12.54 23.16 3.64
N ARG A 102 -12.94 21.95 3.25
CA ARG A 102 -13.92 21.11 3.97
C ARG A 102 -13.32 19.82 4.51
N ASP A 103 -12.13 19.46 4.04
CA ASP A 103 -11.44 18.24 4.38
C ASP A 103 -9.94 18.51 4.67
N PRO A 104 -9.53 18.46 5.95
CA PRO A 104 -8.13 18.59 6.35
C PRO A 104 -7.20 17.55 5.70
N VAL A 105 -7.71 16.37 5.38
CA VAL A 105 -6.92 15.32 4.71
C VAL A 105 -6.63 15.69 3.27
N ALA A 106 -7.61 16.23 2.53
CA ALA A 106 -7.42 16.75 1.18
C ALA A 106 -6.45 17.93 1.18
N ALA A 107 -6.58 18.87 2.14
CA ALA A 107 -5.64 19.97 2.31
C ALA A 107 -4.20 19.46 2.53
N GLN A 108 -4.01 18.52 3.47
CA GLN A 108 -2.71 17.93 3.75
C GLN A 108 -2.11 17.22 2.52
N GLN A 109 -2.92 16.47 1.77
CA GLN A 109 -2.52 15.83 0.51
C GLN A 109 -2.01 16.86 -0.49
N ARG A 110 -2.76 17.95 -0.70
CA ARG A 110 -2.41 18.98 -1.67
C ARG A 110 -1.14 19.73 -1.30
N THR A 111 -1.00 20.13 -0.04
CA THR A 111 0.23 20.75 0.46
C THR A 111 1.43 19.84 0.25
N LEU A 112 1.31 18.55 0.56
CA LEU A 112 2.42 17.62 0.37
C LEU A 112 2.76 17.43 -1.10
N ILE A 113 1.78 17.18 -1.97
CA ILE A 113 1.98 16.98 -3.41
C ILE A 113 2.64 18.21 -4.04
N ALA A 114 2.25 19.43 -3.64
CA ALA A 114 2.85 20.66 -4.13
C ALA A 114 4.33 20.80 -3.75
N ALA A 115 4.77 20.17 -2.66
CA ALA A 115 6.17 20.14 -2.24
C ALA A 115 6.97 18.97 -2.87
N MET A 116 6.30 18.02 -3.53
CA MET A 116 6.97 16.91 -4.19
C MET A 116 7.59 17.37 -5.52
N ALA A 117 8.77 16.84 -5.84
CA ALA A 117 9.41 17.02 -7.13
C ALA A 117 8.76 16.11 -8.18
N LEU A 118 7.61 16.56 -8.73
CA LEU A 118 6.82 15.82 -9.72
C LEU A 118 6.65 16.60 -11.02
N ASP A 119 6.51 15.89 -12.13
CA ASP A 119 6.08 16.46 -13.41
C ASP A 119 4.55 16.68 -13.45
N PRO A 120 3.99 17.29 -14.53
CA PRO A 120 2.55 17.47 -14.66
C PRO A 120 1.74 16.18 -14.71
N ALA A 121 2.37 15.05 -15.02
CA ALA A 121 1.75 13.73 -14.96
C ALA A 121 1.89 13.10 -13.58
N GLY A 122 2.50 13.74 -12.57
CA GLY A 122 2.71 13.15 -11.24
C GLY A 122 3.80 12.07 -11.21
N ASP A 123 4.76 12.11 -12.14
CA ASP A 123 5.98 11.30 -12.13
C ASP A 123 7.09 11.99 -11.35
N PRO A 124 7.95 11.25 -10.63
CA PRO A 124 9.16 11.82 -10.02
C PRO A 124 10.11 12.40 -11.08
N ILE A 125 10.51 13.66 -10.94
CA ILE A 125 11.48 14.28 -11.86
C ILE A 125 12.94 13.95 -11.50
N HIS A 126 13.19 13.58 -10.25
CA HIS A 126 14.54 13.26 -9.78
C HIS A 126 14.80 11.76 -9.82
N ARG A 127 15.96 11.39 -10.38
CA ARG A 127 16.44 10.02 -10.35
C ARG A 127 17.07 9.70 -9.01
N ALA A 128 16.64 8.60 -8.40
CA ALA A 128 17.24 8.06 -7.20
C ALA A 128 18.74 7.76 -7.42
N ARG A 129 19.58 8.17 -6.45
CA ARG A 129 21.00 7.85 -6.47
C ARG A 129 21.25 6.60 -5.65
N HIS A 130 21.79 5.58 -6.31
CA HIS A 130 22.15 4.31 -5.69
C HIS A 130 23.57 4.36 -5.15
N HIS A 131 23.73 3.89 -3.91
CA HIS A 131 25.02 3.60 -3.29
C HIS A 131 25.10 2.09 -3.10
N PRO A 132 25.91 1.37 -3.90
CA PRO A 132 26.09 -0.06 -3.75
C PRO A 132 26.58 -0.42 -2.35
N VAL A 133 25.98 -1.47 -1.77
CA VAL A 133 26.35 -2.03 -0.46
C VAL A 133 26.89 -3.44 -0.62
N ALA A 134 26.27 -4.25 -1.50
CA ALA A 134 26.75 -5.56 -1.90
C ALA A 134 26.30 -5.87 -3.33
N ASP A 135 27.08 -6.68 -4.05
CA ASP A 135 26.78 -7.08 -5.44
C ASP A 135 25.99 -8.39 -5.53
N GLN A 136 26.17 -9.31 -4.56
CA GLN A 136 25.51 -10.63 -4.53
C GLN A 136 25.02 -10.99 -3.11
N PRO A 137 23.69 -10.92 -2.85
CA PRO A 137 22.66 -10.33 -3.72
C PRO A 137 22.94 -8.84 -3.93
N LEU A 138 22.35 -8.25 -4.98
CA LEU A 138 22.37 -6.80 -5.15
C LEU A 138 21.71 -6.17 -3.93
N ILE A 139 22.44 -5.32 -3.22
CA ILE A 139 21.95 -4.50 -2.11
C ILE A 139 22.44 -3.08 -2.34
N SER A 140 21.53 -2.11 -2.32
CA SER A 140 21.85 -0.70 -2.53
C SER A 140 21.09 0.20 -1.58
N ALA A 141 21.84 1.09 -0.91
CA ALA A 141 21.26 2.19 -0.16
C ALA A 141 20.89 3.33 -1.13
N ILE A 142 19.79 4.02 -0.83
CA ILE A 142 19.24 5.12 -1.64
C ILE A 142 18.96 6.30 -0.71
N PRO A 143 19.96 7.16 -0.43
CA PRO A 143 19.80 8.25 0.52
C PRO A 143 18.76 9.28 0.05
N GLY A 144 17.92 9.76 0.97
CA GLY A 144 16.93 10.81 0.68
C GLY A 144 15.90 10.44 -0.39
N LEU A 145 15.50 9.16 -0.46
CA LEU A 145 14.47 8.68 -1.38
C LEU A 145 13.11 9.33 -1.12
N LEU A 146 12.74 9.50 0.15
CA LEU A 146 11.59 10.27 0.58
C LEU A 146 12.05 11.47 1.43
N THR A 147 11.29 12.55 1.35
CA THR A 147 11.42 13.71 2.24
C THR A 147 10.87 13.38 3.64
N ALA A 148 11.25 14.19 4.63
CA ALA A 148 10.75 14.02 6.00
C ALA A 148 9.21 14.13 6.06
N ALA A 149 8.62 15.08 5.33
CA ALA A 149 7.17 15.30 5.29
C ALA A 149 6.40 14.12 4.67
N GLU A 150 6.97 13.46 3.65
CA GLU A 150 6.38 12.25 3.07
C GLU A 150 6.43 11.07 4.05
N CYS A 151 7.54 10.93 4.79
CA CYS A 151 7.64 9.93 5.84
C CYS A 151 6.60 10.16 6.95
N ASP A 152 6.43 11.41 7.38
CA ASP A 152 5.45 11.78 8.40
C ASP A 152 4.01 11.52 7.94
N LEU A 153 3.70 11.77 6.65
CA LEU A 153 2.40 11.41 6.08
C LEU A 153 2.16 9.90 6.18
N LEU A 154 3.12 9.08 5.75
CA LEU A 154 2.96 7.62 5.78
C LEU A 154 2.74 7.11 7.22
N ILE A 155 3.48 7.64 8.20
CA ILE A 155 3.27 7.34 9.62
C ILE A 155 1.86 7.74 10.04
N ALA A 156 1.47 9.01 9.86
CA ALA A 156 0.18 9.53 10.31
C ALA A 156 -1.03 8.77 9.71
N LEU A 157 -0.97 8.43 8.42
CA LEU A 157 -2.03 7.67 7.75
C LEU A 157 -2.08 6.19 8.20
N SER A 158 -0.93 5.64 8.60
CA SER A 158 -0.85 4.27 9.08
C SER A 158 -1.28 4.10 10.54
N GLU A 159 -1.04 5.08 11.42
CA GLU A 159 -1.29 5.00 12.87
C GLU A 159 -2.73 4.56 13.21
N ARG A 160 -3.72 5.13 12.54
CA ARG A 160 -5.14 4.82 12.78
C ARG A 160 -5.58 3.47 12.21
N ARG A 161 -4.73 2.85 11.38
CA ARG A 161 -5.02 1.61 10.63
C ARG A 161 -4.17 0.43 11.08
N GLN A 162 -3.26 0.67 12.02
CA GLN A 162 -2.35 -0.36 12.51
C GLN A 162 -3.10 -1.53 13.11
N ARG A 163 -2.83 -2.71 12.57
CA ARG A 163 -3.26 -4.00 13.11
C ARG A 163 -2.02 -4.89 13.23
N PRO A 164 -2.04 -5.91 14.09
CA PRO A 164 -0.96 -6.90 14.10
C PRO A 164 -0.70 -7.42 12.68
N ALA A 165 0.56 -7.55 12.30
CA ALA A 165 0.93 -8.09 10.99
C ALA A 165 0.40 -9.52 10.84
N LEU A 166 -0.28 -9.80 9.72
CA LEU A 166 -0.88 -11.10 9.44
C LEU A 166 -0.20 -11.75 8.23
N ILE A 167 -0.06 -13.08 8.24
CA ILE A 167 0.29 -13.90 7.07
C ILE A 167 -0.88 -14.82 6.71
N PHE A 168 -1.01 -15.16 5.43
CA PHE A 168 -1.94 -16.19 5.00
C PHE A 168 -1.34 -17.56 5.33
N HIS A 169 -1.98 -18.30 6.24
CA HIS A 169 -1.55 -19.64 6.61
C HIS A 169 -2.22 -20.66 5.68
N GLU A 170 -1.50 -21.16 4.68
CA GLU A 170 -1.97 -22.12 3.67
C GLU A 170 -2.75 -23.30 4.29
N GLY A 171 -2.19 -23.98 5.29
CA GLY A 171 -2.83 -25.14 5.93
C GLY A 171 -4.10 -24.85 6.74
N GLN A 172 -4.34 -23.60 7.13
CA GLN A 172 -5.52 -23.19 7.91
C GLN A 172 -6.48 -22.34 7.08
N LYS A 173 -6.12 -22.01 5.83
CA LYS A 173 -6.88 -21.14 4.91
C LYS A 173 -7.39 -19.85 5.57
N ARG A 174 -6.58 -19.23 6.44
CA ARG A 174 -6.93 -17.99 7.13
C ARG A 174 -5.70 -17.12 7.38
N PHE A 175 -5.94 -15.83 7.58
CA PHE A 175 -4.91 -14.91 8.06
C PHE A 175 -4.69 -15.11 9.55
N VAL A 176 -3.43 -15.32 9.95
CA VAL A 176 -3.02 -15.47 11.35
C VAL A 176 -1.91 -14.45 11.66
N ALA A 177 -1.75 -14.11 12.95
CA ALA A 177 -0.62 -13.30 13.41
C ALA A 177 0.68 -13.94 12.93
N ASP A 178 1.54 -13.11 12.34
CA ASP A 178 2.80 -13.53 11.75
C ASP A 178 3.71 -14.11 12.86
N PRO A 179 3.99 -15.43 12.88
CA PRO A 179 4.80 -16.03 13.92
C PRO A 179 6.29 -15.74 13.71
N VAL A 180 6.70 -15.00 12.68
CA VAL A 180 8.10 -14.63 12.40
C VAL A 180 8.31 -13.12 12.64
N ARG A 181 7.29 -12.31 12.37
CA ARG A 181 7.27 -10.86 12.57
C ARG A 181 6.36 -10.44 13.73
N ASP A 182 6.94 -9.82 14.74
CA ASP A 182 6.20 -9.18 15.82
C ASP A 182 6.13 -7.67 15.55
N SER A 183 5.21 -7.25 14.67
CA SER A 183 5.01 -5.85 14.32
C SER A 183 3.53 -5.53 14.09
N ASP A 184 3.19 -4.25 14.15
CA ASP A 184 1.95 -3.76 13.54
C ASP A 184 2.20 -3.43 12.07
N ALA A 185 1.20 -3.65 11.20
CA ALA A 185 1.24 -3.29 9.78
C ALA A 185 -0.02 -2.53 9.38
N ALA A 186 0.15 -1.59 8.44
CA ALA A 186 -0.94 -0.97 7.72
C ALA A 186 -0.60 -0.87 6.24
N GLY A 187 -1.41 -1.52 5.40
CA GLY A 187 -1.32 -1.41 3.95
C GLY A 187 -2.12 -0.22 3.41
N PHE A 188 -1.66 0.31 2.28
CA PHE A 188 -2.40 1.26 1.44
C PHE A 188 -2.96 0.58 0.19
N PRO A 189 -4.04 -0.23 0.29
CA PRO A 189 -4.69 -0.85 -0.86
C PRO A 189 -5.34 0.23 -1.75
N ILE A 190 -5.85 -0.16 -2.93
CA ILE A 190 -6.55 0.72 -3.90
C ILE A 190 -7.43 1.81 -3.24
N VAL A 191 -8.27 1.44 -2.26
CA VAL A 191 -9.22 2.36 -1.58
C VAL A 191 -8.56 3.33 -0.60
N SER A 192 -7.25 3.24 -0.41
CA SER A 192 -6.44 4.07 0.48
C SER A 192 -5.13 4.51 -0.16
N GLU A 193 -4.91 4.22 -1.45
CA GLU A 193 -3.81 4.73 -2.26
C GLU A 193 -4.21 6.11 -2.83
N TRP A 194 -4.27 7.09 -1.94
CA TRP A 194 -4.59 8.47 -2.30
C TRP A 194 -3.48 9.11 -3.15
N PRO A 195 -3.74 10.22 -3.87
CA PRO A 195 -2.79 10.78 -4.84
C PRO A 195 -1.35 10.95 -4.32
N ALA A 196 -1.16 11.39 -3.08
CA ALA A 196 0.18 11.50 -2.48
C ALA A 196 0.89 10.14 -2.32
N ILE A 197 0.16 9.10 -1.89
CA ILE A 197 0.70 7.74 -1.76
C ILE A 197 0.98 7.16 -3.14
N HIS A 198 0.12 7.42 -4.12
CA HIS A 198 0.34 6.99 -5.49
C HIS A 198 1.62 7.60 -6.08
N ALA A 199 1.86 8.91 -5.89
CA ALA A 199 3.10 9.57 -6.29
C ALA A 199 4.34 8.95 -5.61
N ILE A 200 4.23 8.60 -4.32
CA ILE A 200 5.28 7.85 -3.61
C ILE A 200 5.51 6.49 -4.28
N ASN A 201 4.47 5.70 -4.56
CA ASN A 201 4.61 4.40 -5.23
C ASN A 201 5.28 4.52 -6.61
N ARG A 202 4.99 5.58 -7.38
CA ARG A 202 5.66 5.85 -8.65
C ARG A 202 7.14 6.18 -8.46
N ARG A 203 7.49 6.93 -7.41
CA ARG A 203 8.89 7.17 -7.04
C ARG A 203 9.61 5.89 -6.63
N LEU A 204 8.96 5.02 -5.85
CA LEU A 204 9.53 3.73 -5.47
C LEU A 204 9.78 2.85 -6.71
N ALA A 205 8.82 2.80 -7.64
CA ALA A 205 8.97 2.07 -8.90
C ALA A 205 10.12 2.61 -9.77
N ALA A 206 10.22 3.93 -9.90
CA ALA A 206 11.31 4.58 -10.63
C ALA A 206 12.68 4.30 -9.97
N ALA A 207 12.74 4.29 -8.64
CA ALA A 207 13.95 4.01 -7.87
C ALA A 207 14.37 2.53 -7.93
N SER A 208 13.43 1.59 -8.06
CA SER A 208 13.74 0.17 -8.25
C SER A 208 13.97 -0.22 -9.71
N GLY A 209 13.78 0.71 -10.66
CA GLY A 209 13.86 0.42 -12.10
C GLY A 209 12.75 -0.53 -12.57
N THR A 210 11.59 -0.51 -11.92
CA THR A 210 10.46 -1.40 -12.22
C THR A 210 9.21 -0.60 -12.60
N ARG A 211 8.20 -1.29 -13.12
CA ARG A 211 6.87 -0.73 -13.32
C ARG A 211 6.09 -0.66 -12.01
N ILE A 212 5.14 0.27 -11.89
CA ILE A 212 4.34 0.42 -10.66
C ILE A 212 3.48 -0.81 -10.36
N GLU A 213 2.98 -1.46 -11.42
CA GLU A 213 2.13 -2.66 -11.38
C GLU A 213 2.88 -3.91 -10.89
N GLN A 214 4.22 -3.87 -10.87
CA GLN A 214 5.02 -4.93 -10.25
C GLN A 214 4.97 -4.85 -8.71
N GLY A 215 4.68 -3.70 -8.13
CA GLY A 215 4.72 -3.54 -6.69
C GLY A 215 3.44 -4.02 -5.99
N GLU A 216 3.60 -4.83 -4.95
CA GLU A 216 2.54 -5.16 -3.99
C GLU A 216 2.22 -3.97 -3.09
N THR A 217 1.01 -3.88 -2.55
CA THR A 217 0.54 -2.84 -1.60
C THR A 217 1.65 -2.31 -0.69
N LEU A 218 1.87 -0.99 -0.68
CA LEU A 218 2.84 -0.37 0.24
C LEU A 218 2.41 -0.64 1.68
N GLN A 219 3.30 -1.25 2.47
CA GLN A 219 3.06 -1.57 3.87
C GLN A 219 3.87 -0.64 4.76
N VAL A 220 3.25 -0.05 5.79
CA VAL A 220 3.96 0.63 6.88
C VAL A 220 4.00 -0.27 8.10
N LEU A 221 5.20 -0.50 8.62
CA LEU A 221 5.50 -1.40 9.72
C LEU A 221 5.97 -0.59 10.93
N ARG A 222 5.46 -0.92 12.13
CA ARG A 222 5.89 -0.34 13.40
C ARG A 222 6.47 -1.39 14.34
N TYR A 223 7.65 -1.09 14.88
CA TYR A 223 8.35 -1.91 15.88
C TYR A 223 8.61 -1.10 17.15
N ARG A 224 8.14 -1.61 18.29
CA ARG A 224 8.37 -1.08 19.65
C ARG A 224 9.58 -1.76 20.31
N PRO A 225 10.07 -1.26 21.46
CA PRO A 225 11.17 -1.93 22.18
C PRO A 225 10.89 -3.42 22.41
N GLY A 226 11.90 -4.26 22.14
CA GLY A 226 11.82 -5.72 22.19
C GLY A 226 11.29 -6.38 20.90
N GLN A 227 10.51 -5.68 20.09
CA GLN A 227 10.00 -6.21 18.83
C GLN A 227 11.10 -6.33 17.76
N GLN A 228 10.94 -7.32 16.90
CA GLN A 228 11.88 -7.67 15.84
C GLN A 228 11.17 -8.37 14.68
N TYR A 229 11.88 -8.55 13.58
CA TYR A 229 11.49 -9.51 12.53
C TYR A 229 12.60 -10.55 12.45
N ARG A 230 12.27 -11.80 12.82
CA ARG A 230 13.22 -12.91 12.77
C ARG A 230 13.75 -13.16 11.34
N PRO A 231 14.89 -13.86 11.21
CA PRO A 231 15.47 -14.18 9.90
C PRO A 231 14.45 -14.83 8.96
N HIS A 232 14.35 -14.30 7.75
CA HIS A 232 13.42 -14.77 6.72
C HIS A 232 13.91 -14.39 5.30
N LEU A 233 13.23 -14.95 4.30
CA LEU A 233 13.32 -14.53 2.90
C LEU A 233 12.02 -13.83 2.51
N ASP A 234 12.12 -12.76 1.74
CA ASP A 234 10.95 -12.11 1.16
C ASP A 234 10.41 -12.86 -0.06
N ALA A 235 11.27 -13.62 -0.76
CA ALA A 235 10.84 -14.55 -1.80
C ALA A 235 10.09 -15.74 -1.19
N VAL A 236 8.97 -16.11 -1.80
CA VAL A 236 8.05 -17.16 -1.33
C VAL A 236 8.22 -18.43 -2.18
N PRO A 237 8.77 -19.53 -1.65
CA PRO A 237 8.96 -20.76 -2.41
C PRO A 237 7.67 -21.23 -3.12
N GLY A 238 7.77 -21.63 -4.39
CA GLY A 238 6.65 -22.13 -5.18
C GLY A 238 5.80 -21.07 -5.90
N LEU A 239 6.05 -19.78 -5.69
CA LEU A 239 5.34 -18.70 -6.36
C LEU A 239 5.86 -18.50 -7.80
N ALA A 240 4.98 -18.61 -8.80
CA ALA A 240 5.34 -18.47 -10.22
C ALA A 240 5.84 -17.06 -10.58
N ASN A 241 5.16 -16.02 -10.10
CA ASN A 241 5.60 -14.63 -10.21
C ASN A 241 6.19 -14.18 -8.87
N GLN A 242 7.50 -14.35 -8.70
CA GLN A 242 8.17 -14.17 -7.43
C GLN A 242 8.32 -12.68 -7.05
N ARG A 243 8.44 -12.39 -5.75
CA ARG A 243 8.96 -11.11 -5.24
C ARG A 243 10.45 -11.00 -5.57
N GLY A 244 10.79 -10.42 -6.71
CA GLY A 244 12.16 -10.29 -7.20
C GLY A 244 12.99 -9.26 -6.46
N LEU A 245 12.37 -8.16 -6.01
CA LEU A 245 13.04 -7.09 -5.25
C LEU A 245 12.23 -6.71 -4.01
N THR A 246 12.92 -6.15 -3.02
CA THR A 246 12.30 -5.45 -1.90
C THR A 246 12.93 -4.08 -1.72
N LEU A 247 12.08 -3.08 -1.55
CA LEU A 247 12.48 -1.72 -1.23
C LEU A 247 11.92 -1.33 0.13
N LEU A 248 12.83 -1.16 1.09
CA LEU A 248 12.52 -0.64 2.41
C LEU A 248 12.79 0.86 2.45
N VAL A 249 11.95 1.63 3.13
CA VAL A 249 12.18 3.06 3.39
C VAL A 249 12.07 3.34 4.88
N TYR A 250 13.12 3.91 5.45
CA TYR A 250 13.18 4.28 6.87
C TYR A 250 12.36 5.55 7.09
N LEU A 251 11.27 5.46 7.85
CA LEU A 251 10.34 6.59 8.04
C LEU A 251 10.70 7.47 9.24
N ASN A 252 11.60 6.99 10.10
CA ASN A 252 12.22 7.73 11.17
C ASN A 252 13.60 7.15 11.49
N ASP A 253 14.35 7.78 12.38
CA ASP A 253 15.69 7.37 12.80
C ASP A 253 16.00 7.62 14.29
N ASP A 254 15.02 8.09 15.06
CA ASP A 254 15.06 8.33 16.51
C ASP A 254 14.79 7.07 17.35
N TYR A 255 15.48 5.96 17.02
CA TYR A 255 15.41 4.69 17.76
C TYR A 255 16.79 4.05 17.99
N GLY A 256 16.87 3.13 18.95
CA GLY A 256 18.05 2.30 19.20
C GLY A 256 17.86 0.88 18.69
N GLY A 257 18.91 0.27 18.12
CA GLY A 257 18.81 -1.05 17.47
C GLY A 257 18.08 -1.00 16.14
N GLY A 258 17.33 -2.05 15.80
CA GLY A 258 16.48 -2.05 14.60
C GLY A 258 17.21 -2.13 13.27
N GLU A 259 18.50 -2.48 13.25
CA GLU A 259 19.24 -2.64 12.01
C GLU A 259 18.61 -3.74 11.12
N THR A 260 18.62 -3.56 9.80
CA THR A 260 18.30 -4.62 8.85
C THR A 260 19.57 -5.44 8.64
N ARG A 261 19.62 -6.66 9.18
CA ARG A 261 20.79 -7.54 9.11
C ARG A 261 20.56 -8.63 8.08
N PHE A 262 21.45 -8.76 7.11
CA PHE A 262 21.48 -9.89 6.20
C PHE A 262 22.26 -11.02 6.88
N THR A 263 21.61 -12.11 7.27
CA THR A 263 22.17 -13.08 8.22
C THR A 263 23.24 -13.99 7.62
N ARG A 264 23.22 -14.15 6.29
CA ARG A 264 24.24 -14.89 5.53
C ARG A 264 25.38 -14.00 5.01
N LEU A 265 25.32 -12.71 5.31
CA LEU A 265 26.37 -11.73 5.00
C LEU A 265 26.88 -11.13 6.32
N ASP A 266 28.12 -10.67 6.36
CA ASP A 266 28.57 -9.81 7.47
C ASP A 266 28.11 -8.36 7.24
N LEU A 267 26.78 -8.19 7.12
CA LEU A 267 26.17 -6.93 6.71
C LEU A 267 24.96 -6.57 7.59
N ALA A 268 25.00 -5.37 8.15
CA ALA A 268 23.86 -4.72 8.79
C ALA A 268 23.72 -3.28 8.27
N HIS A 269 22.49 -2.88 7.96
CA HIS A 269 22.19 -1.56 7.45
C HIS A 269 21.16 -0.85 8.33
N ARG A 270 21.37 0.44 8.55
CA ARG A 270 20.43 1.35 9.19
C ARG A 270 20.44 2.67 8.43
N GLY A 271 19.29 3.01 7.84
CA GLY A 271 19.13 4.29 7.14
C GLY A 271 18.70 5.41 8.08
N ARG A 272 18.87 6.65 7.61
CA ARG A 272 18.26 7.85 8.19
C ARG A 272 16.81 7.98 7.74
N LYS A 273 16.04 8.85 8.38
CA LYS A 273 14.68 9.17 7.92
C LYS A 273 14.71 9.60 6.45
N GLY A 274 13.92 8.92 5.62
CA GLY A 274 13.83 9.14 4.18
C GLY A 274 14.72 8.25 3.32
N ASP A 275 15.70 7.56 3.90
CA ASP A 275 16.59 6.68 3.14
C ASP A 275 15.87 5.40 2.70
N GLY A 276 16.22 4.91 1.51
CA GLY A 276 15.80 3.62 0.98
C GLY A 276 16.89 2.55 1.09
N LEU A 277 16.48 1.28 1.16
CA LEU A 277 17.33 0.10 1.01
C LEU A 277 16.65 -0.84 0.01
N LEU A 278 17.23 -0.97 -1.17
CA LEU A 278 16.79 -1.88 -2.22
C LEU A 278 17.64 -3.14 -2.20
N PHE A 279 17.02 -4.31 -2.26
CA PHE A 279 17.75 -5.57 -2.42
C PHE A 279 17.03 -6.58 -3.31
N ALA A 280 17.81 -7.43 -3.96
CA ALA A 280 17.34 -8.56 -4.74
C ALA A 280 17.04 -9.76 -3.85
N ASN A 281 15.91 -10.41 -4.12
CA ASN A 281 15.42 -11.58 -3.38
C ASN A 281 15.63 -12.90 -4.13
N CYS A 282 15.99 -12.82 -5.41
CA CYS A 282 16.04 -13.96 -6.31
C CYS A 282 17.35 -13.98 -7.08
N LEU A 283 17.78 -15.20 -7.42
CA LEU A 283 18.83 -15.46 -8.39
C LEU A 283 18.33 -15.08 -9.80
N ALA A 284 19.25 -15.03 -10.77
CA ALA A 284 18.93 -14.72 -12.17
C ALA A 284 17.94 -15.71 -12.81
N ASP A 285 17.86 -16.94 -12.31
CA ASP A 285 16.91 -17.98 -12.73
C ASP A 285 15.54 -17.89 -12.02
N GLY A 286 15.35 -16.87 -11.18
CA GLY A 286 14.10 -16.58 -10.47
C GLY A 286 13.86 -17.38 -9.20
N ARG A 287 14.78 -18.30 -8.82
CA ARG A 287 14.69 -18.99 -7.53
C ARG A 287 15.02 -18.04 -6.38
N PRO A 288 14.42 -18.23 -5.18
CA PRO A 288 14.80 -17.48 -3.98
C PRO A 288 16.31 -17.53 -3.75
N ASP A 289 16.94 -16.38 -3.51
CA ASP A 289 18.36 -16.29 -3.18
C ASP A 289 18.56 -16.49 -1.67
N PRO A 290 19.21 -17.58 -1.20
CA PRO A 290 19.46 -17.77 0.22
C PRO A 290 20.28 -16.63 0.85
N MET A 291 21.11 -15.94 0.06
CA MET A 291 21.98 -14.87 0.56
C MET A 291 21.20 -13.57 0.85
N SER A 292 19.94 -13.46 0.40
CA SER A 292 19.04 -12.35 0.76
C SER A 292 18.30 -12.59 2.08
N GLU A 293 18.63 -13.65 2.83
CA GLU A 293 18.06 -13.91 4.16
C GLU A 293 18.40 -12.74 5.09
N HIS A 294 17.38 -12.14 5.68
CA HIS A 294 17.54 -10.96 6.49
C HIS A 294 16.59 -10.92 7.69
N ALA A 295 16.93 -10.08 8.65
CA ALA A 295 16.20 -9.88 9.90
C ALA A 295 16.14 -8.39 10.25
N GLY A 296 15.05 -7.97 10.88
CA GLY A 296 14.97 -6.69 11.57
C GLY A 296 15.39 -6.90 13.02
N MET A 297 16.58 -6.43 13.41
CA MET A 297 17.12 -6.64 14.76
C MET A 297 16.22 -6.01 15.85
N PRO A 298 16.25 -6.51 17.10
CA PRO A 298 15.45 -5.96 18.19
C PRO A 298 15.60 -4.45 18.36
N ILE A 299 14.47 -3.77 18.55
CA ILE A 299 14.45 -2.37 18.99
C ILE A 299 14.86 -2.30 20.46
N ARG A 300 15.87 -1.50 20.77
CA ARG A 300 16.38 -1.29 22.14
C ARG A 300 15.74 -0.08 22.81
N SER A 301 15.44 0.97 22.05
CA SER A 301 14.80 2.20 22.53
C SER A 301 14.06 2.92 21.40
N GLY A 302 13.08 3.77 21.73
CA GLY A 302 12.26 4.46 20.74
C GLY A 302 11.28 3.52 20.02
N THR A 303 10.76 3.97 18.88
CA THR A 303 9.88 3.17 18.00
C THR A 303 10.40 3.29 16.58
N LYS A 304 10.55 2.18 15.86
CA LYS A 304 10.95 2.19 14.44
C LYS A 304 9.73 2.13 13.54
N TRP A 305 9.71 2.99 12.54
CA TRP A 305 8.75 3.01 11.44
C TRP A 305 9.45 2.74 10.11
N LEU A 306 8.89 1.82 9.33
CA LEU A 306 9.48 1.37 8.07
C LEU A 306 8.39 1.17 7.03
N ALA A 307 8.53 1.76 5.84
CA ALA A 307 7.71 1.36 4.70
C ALA A 307 8.40 0.21 3.96
N SER A 308 7.62 -0.80 3.54
CA SER A 308 8.08 -1.92 2.74
C SER A 308 7.24 -2.03 1.48
N ARG A 309 7.93 -2.13 0.34
CA ARG A 309 7.36 -2.41 -0.96
C ARG A 309 8.02 -3.67 -1.52
N TRP A 310 7.27 -4.77 -1.53
CA TRP A 310 7.66 -5.97 -2.28
C TRP A 310 7.35 -5.77 -3.76
N ILE A 311 8.26 -6.18 -4.62
CA ILE A 311 8.17 -5.95 -6.06
C ILE A 311 8.32 -7.29 -6.79
N ARG A 312 7.30 -7.62 -7.58
CA ARG A 312 7.20 -8.83 -8.38
C ARG A 312 8.09 -8.76 -9.62
N GLN A 313 8.51 -9.92 -10.12
CA GLN A 313 9.30 -10.02 -11.36
C GLN A 313 8.51 -9.50 -12.57
N TYR A 314 7.21 -9.78 -12.59
CA TYR A 314 6.30 -9.31 -13.63
C TYR A 314 5.11 -8.59 -13.00
N PRO A 315 4.44 -7.66 -13.70
CA PRO A 315 3.16 -7.14 -13.25
C PRO A 315 2.16 -8.27 -13.01
N ALA A 316 1.19 -8.01 -12.14
CA ALA A 316 0.05 -8.90 -12.03
C ALA A 316 -0.70 -8.96 -13.38
N GLU A 317 -1.07 -10.18 -13.81
CA GLU A 317 -1.88 -10.40 -14.99
C GLU A 317 -3.37 -10.24 -14.63
N GLY A 318 -4.09 -9.40 -15.37
CA GLY A 318 -5.56 -9.28 -15.26
C GLY A 318 -6.10 -8.06 -14.50
N PRO A 319 -7.43 -7.89 -14.45
CA PRO A 319 -8.12 -6.75 -13.83
C PRO A 319 -7.93 -6.65 -12.30
N ASP A 320 -7.32 -7.67 -11.70
CA ASP A 320 -6.94 -7.73 -10.29
C ASP A 320 -5.63 -6.97 -10.00
N GLY A 321 -4.91 -6.55 -11.06
CA GLY A 321 -3.52 -6.09 -11.06
C GLY A 321 -3.20 -4.70 -10.50
N PHE A 322 -3.92 -4.24 -9.48
CA PHE A 322 -3.46 -3.16 -8.61
C PHE A 322 -3.49 -3.60 -7.15
N GLY A 323 -2.30 -3.82 -6.58
CA GLY A 323 -2.07 -3.70 -5.14
C GLY A 323 -3.02 -4.47 -4.22
N GLN A 324 -3.41 -5.69 -4.56
CA GLN A 324 -4.08 -6.59 -3.63
C GLN A 324 -3.35 -7.93 -3.56
N HIS A 325 -3.16 -8.39 -2.33
CA HIS A 325 -2.69 -9.71 -1.99
C HIS A 325 -3.64 -10.75 -2.61
N GLU A 326 -3.23 -11.39 -3.69
CA GLU A 326 -3.62 -12.77 -3.94
C GLU A 326 -2.49 -13.64 -3.40
N ALA A 327 -2.64 -14.01 -2.13
CA ALA A 327 -2.30 -15.38 -1.76
C ALA A 327 -3.15 -16.25 -2.69
N VAL A 328 -2.47 -16.85 -3.68
CA VAL A 328 -2.85 -18.07 -4.39
C VAL A 328 -4.35 -18.17 -4.74
N ARG A 329 -4.69 -17.94 -6.01
CA ARG A 329 -5.86 -18.61 -6.60
C ARG A 329 -5.67 -20.12 -6.37
N ALA A 330 -6.54 -20.71 -5.54
CA ALA A 330 -6.61 -22.14 -5.30
C ALA A 330 -7.00 -22.90 -6.57
#